data_AF-M1AEN6-F1
#
_entry.id   AF-M1AEN6-F1
#
_cell.length_a   1.000
_cell.length_b   1.000
_cell.length_c   1.000
_cell.angle_alpha   90.00
_cell.angle_beta   90.00
_cell.angle_gamma   90.00
#
_symmetry.space_group_name_H-M   'P 1'
#
loop_
_entity.id
_entity.type
_entity.pdbx_description
1 polymer ?
#
loop_
_entity_poly.entity_id
_entity_poly.type
_entity_poly.pdbx_seq_one_letter_code
_entity_poly.pdbx_strand_id
1 'polypeptide(L)'
;MHPKITEADIDKFEANYRGSESERTDLIDLYKKYKGKMKRLFCSMICSDVKLDSHRFKDILDEAIAAGEIKSTKAYEKWAKEVSETKPPTSPLKRRQKSKKEPDDLFAIISQRQNERRGKMNSMFSSLASKYGGDPSATEPSEEEFEAARIRLEAMTETSAQELGLAPAPAPDAGAAFSLPSSGVLVGTSLILCVAAIFRH
;
A
#
# COMPACT_ATOMS: atom_id res chain seq x y z
N MET A 1 16.19 -20.40 24.44
CA MET A 1 15.76 -19.08 23.96
C MET A 1 16.40 -18.86 22.60
N HIS A 2 15.63 -18.63 21.54
CA HIS A 2 16.21 -18.44 20.19
C HIS A 2 16.69 -16.99 20.01
N PRO A 3 17.80 -16.75 19.28
CA PRO A 3 18.27 -15.40 19.00
C PRO A 3 17.23 -14.61 18.21
N LYS A 4 17.13 -13.31 18.47
CA LYS A 4 16.27 -12.41 17.68
C LYS A 4 16.90 -12.21 16.31
N ILE A 5 16.16 -12.53 15.26
CA ILE A 5 16.60 -12.34 13.88
C ILE A 5 16.50 -10.85 13.54
N THR A 6 17.60 -10.27 13.06
CA THR A 6 17.65 -8.87 12.60
C THR A 6 17.58 -8.78 11.08
N GLU A 7 17.26 -7.59 10.55
CA GLU A 7 17.26 -7.36 9.09
C GLU A 7 18.64 -7.66 8.46
N ALA A 8 19.72 -7.32 9.18
CA ALA A 8 21.07 -7.60 8.72
C ALA A 8 21.35 -9.11 8.58
N ASP A 9 20.67 -9.95 9.37
CA ASP A 9 20.82 -11.41 9.25
C ASP A 9 20.06 -11.95 8.04
N ILE A 10 18.95 -11.32 7.65
CA ILE A 10 18.22 -11.63 6.41
C ILE A 10 19.09 -11.26 5.20
N ASP A 11 19.72 -10.09 5.20
CA ASP A 11 20.59 -9.64 4.10
C ASP A 11 21.81 -10.56 3.94
N LYS A 12 22.43 -10.97 5.07
CA LYS A 12 23.53 -11.97 5.05
C LYS A 12 23.06 -13.31 4.49
N PHE A 13 21.87 -13.76 4.89
CA PHE A 13 21.30 -15.00 4.38
C PHE A 13 21.07 -14.92 2.87
N GLU A 14 20.48 -13.84 2.36
CA GLU A 14 20.27 -13.64 0.92
C GLU A 14 21.60 -13.68 0.15
N ALA A 15 22.62 -12.98 0.66
CA ALA A 15 23.94 -12.94 0.03
C ALA A 15 24.62 -14.32 -0.01
N ASN A 16 24.44 -15.13 1.03
CA ASN A 16 25.02 -16.47 1.11
C ASN A 16 24.21 -17.50 0.32
N TYR A 17 22.89 -17.34 0.24
CA TYR A 17 22.01 -18.28 -0.47
C TYR A 17 22.10 -18.09 -1.99
N ARG A 18 22.17 -16.86 -2.48
CA ARG A 18 22.25 -16.59 -3.93
C ARG A 18 23.62 -17.02 -4.49
N GLY A 19 23.59 -17.90 -5.49
CA GLY A 19 24.77 -18.51 -6.10
C GLY A 19 25.29 -19.74 -5.34
N SER A 20 24.61 -20.18 -4.28
CA SER A 20 25.00 -21.37 -3.53
C SER A 20 24.54 -22.67 -4.20
N GLU A 21 25.15 -23.77 -3.80
CA GLU A 21 24.71 -25.12 -4.20
C GLU A 21 23.31 -25.45 -3.65
N SER A 22 22.95 -24.94 -2.47
CA SER A 22 21.59 -25.09 -1.92
C SER A 22 20.54 -24.47 -2.84
N GLU A 23 20.83 -23.29 -3.41
CA GLU A 23 19.90 -22.66 -4.34
C GLU A 23 19.74 -23.47 -5.62
N ARG A 24 20.85 -24.00 -6.18
CA ARG A 24 20.79 -24.89 -7.36
C ARG A 24 19.91 -26.11 -7.09
N THR A 25 20.10 -26.74 -5.93
CA THR A 25 19.34 -27.92 -5.52
C THR A 25 17.85 -27.60 -5.39
N ASP A 26 17.50 -26.51 -4.70
CA ASP A 26 16.11 -26.06 -4.55
C ASP A 26 15.47 -25.73 -5.91
N LEU A 27 16.19 -25.08 -6.82
CA LEU A 27 15.71 -24.79 -8.18
C LEU A 27 15.37 -26.06 -8.94
N ILE A 28 16.23 -27.06 -8.88
CA ILE A 28 16.06 -28.35 -9.56
C ILE A 28 14.83 -29.08 -8.99
N ASP A 29 14.67 -29.09 -7.66
CA ASP A 29 13.55 -29.74 -7.00
C ASP A 29 12.22 -29.04 -7.32
N LEU A 30 12.19 -27.72 -7.30
CA LEU A 30 11.00 -26.96 -7.71
C LEU A 30 10.69 -27.13 -9.20
N TYR A 31 11.71 -27.22 -10.05
CA TYR A 31 11.55 -27.50 -11.48
C TYR A 31 10.89 -28.86 -11.70
N LYS A 32 11.35 -29.91 -11.00
CA LYS A 32 10.76 -31.26 -11.01
C LYS A 32 9.31 -31.23 -10.51
N LYS A 33 9.05 -30.53 -9.40
CA LYS A 33 7.72 -30.41 -8.78
C LYS A 33 6.70 -29.72 -9.70
N TYR A 34 7.10 -28.65 -10.36
CA TYR A 34 6.22 -27.84 -11.21
C TYR A 34 6.33 -28.14 -12.71
N LYS A 35 7.13 -29.15 -13.09
CA LYS A 35 7.30 -29.63 -14.47
C LYS A 35 7.69 -28.49 -15.43
N GLY A 36 8.64 -27.66 -15.02
CA GLY A 36 9.15 -26.51 -15.80
C GLY A 36 8.19 -25.33 -15.95
N LYS A 37 7.11 -25.25 -15.14
CA LYS A 37 6.26 -24.05 -15.08
C LYS A 37 6.92 -22.95 -14.25
N MET A 38 7.77 -22.15 -14.91
CA MET A 38 8.61 -21.14 -14.26
C MET A 38 7.83 -20.09 -13.45
N LYS A 39 6.66 -19.65 -13.91
CA LYS A 39 5.82 -18.70 -13.13
C LYS A 39 5.48 -19.23 -11.73
N ARG A 40 5.22 -20.54 -11.59
CA ARG A 40 4.91 -21.16 -10.30
C ARG A 40 6.17 -21.44 -9.48
N LEU A 41 7.28 -21.75 -10.16
CA LEU A 41 8.59 -21.92 -9.55
C LEU A 41 9.03 -20.62 -8.86
N PHE A 42 9.00 -19.48 -9.57
CA PHE A 42 9.34 -18.18 -9.00
C PHE A 42 8.46 -17.77 -7.81
N CYS A 43 7.18 -18.16 -7.79
CA CYS A 43 6.32 -17.91 -6.63
C CYS A 43 6.71 -18.74 -5.39
N SER A 44 7.34 -19.89 -5.58
CA SER A 44 7.72 -20.80 -4.49
C SER A 44 9.18 -20.66 -4.08
N MET A 45 10.03 -20.12 -4.95
CA MET A 45 11.47 -20.03 -4.75
C MET A 45 11.80 -18.83 -3.86
N ILE A 46 12.57 -19.07 -2.80
CA ILE A 46 13.02 -18.02 -1.88
C ILE A 46 14.04 -17.11 -2.56
N CYS A 47 14.10 -15.84 -2.12
CA CYS A 47 15.07 -14.86 -2.61
C CYS A 47 15.11 -14.72 -4.15
N SER A 48 13.97 -14.92 -4.82
CA SER A 48 13.87 -14.89 -6.27
C SER A 48 13.02 -13.74 -6.79
N ASP A 49 13.53 -13.04 -7.80
CA ASP A 49 12.84 -11.95 -8.50
C ASP A 49 12.79 -12.25 -10.00
N VAL A 50 11.59 -12.40 -10.58
CA VAL A 50 11.40 -12.77 -12.00
C VAL A 50 12.20 -11.87 -12.95
N LYS A 51 12.29 -10.57 -12.67
CA LYS A 51 12.98 -9.62 -13.56
C LYS A 51 14.51 -9.69 -13.45
N LEU A 52 15.04 -10.04 -12.28
CA LEU A 52 16.48 -10.02 -12.02
C LEU A 52 17.11 -11.41 -12.21
N ASP A 53 16.40 -12.46 -11.82
CA ASP A 53 16.91 -13.82 -11.76
C ASP A 53 16.56 -14.68 -12.97
N SER A 54 15.73 -14.21 -13.92
CA SER A 54 15.34 -15.01 -15.09
C SER A 54 16.53 -15.54 -15.88
N HIS A 55 17.51 -14.70 -16.19
CA HIS A 55 18.70 -15.14 -16.93
C HIS A 55 19.55 -16.10 -16.11
N ARG A 56 19.79 -15.80 -14.83
CA ARG A 56 20.59 -16.63 -13.93
C ARG A 56 20.00 -18.02 -13.74
N PHE A 57 18.69 -18.10 -13.53
CA PHE A 57 17.99 -19.39 -13.40
C PHE A 57 17.96 -20.15 -14.70
N LYS A 58 17.89 -19.45 -15.84
CA LYS A 58 18.03 -20.08 -17.15
C LYS A 58 19.39 -20.75 -17.28
N ASP A 59 20.48 -20.05 -16.96
CA ASP A 59 21.83 -20.61 -17.07
C ASP A 59 22.02 -21.86 -16.20
N ILE A 60 21.55 -21.82 -14.95
CA ILE A 60 21.62 -22.96 -14.01
C ILE A 60 20.79 -24.15 -14.52
N LEU A 61 19.59 -23.90 -15.04
CA LEU A 61 18.71 -24.95 -15.54
C LEU A 61 19.23 -25.51 -16.87
N ASP A 62 19.76 -24.69 -17.76
CA ASP A 62 20.38 -25.12 -19.02
C ASP A 62 21.61 -25.99 -18.73
N GLU A 63 22.44 -25.62 -17.74
CA GLU A 63 23.56 -26.44 -17.27
C GLU A 63 23.07 -27.79 -16.71
N ALA A 64 22.03 -27.79 -15.87
CA ALA A 64 21.47 -29.01 -15.31
C ALA A 64 20.80 -29.91 -16.37
N ILE A 65 20.20 -29.33 -17.42
CA ILE A 65 19.67 -30.05 -18.57
C ILE A 65 20.81 -30.64 -19.41
N ALA A 66 21.88 -29.87 -19.65
CA ALA A 66 23.05 -30.33 -20.38
C ALA A 66 23.78 -31.47 -19.65
N ALA A 67 23.83 -31.42 -18.32
CA ALA A 67 24.33 -32.48 -17.45
C ALA A 67 23.40 -33.71 -17.40
N GLY A 68 22.16 -33.61 -17.90
CA GLY A 68 21.17 -34.69 -17.92
C GLY A 68 20.47 -34.95 -16.59
N GLU A 69 20.63 -34.06 -15.60
CA GLU A 69 20.01 -34.19 -14.27
C GLU A 69 18.49 -33.93 -14.33
N ILE A 70 18.07 -33.05 -15.22
CA ILE A 70 16.67 -32.72 -15.47
C ILE A 70 16.32 -32.79 -16.95
N LYS A 71 15.07 -33.17 -17.25
CA LYS A 71 14.56 -33.20 -18.62
C LYS A 71 14.02 -31.83 -19.01
N SER A 72 14.37 -31.37 -20.21
CA SER A 72 13.72 -30.21 -20.83
C SER A 72 12.21 -30.48 -20.96
N THR A 73 11.41 -29.45 -20.71
CA THR A 73 9.96 -29.49 -20.89
C THR A 73 9.53 -28.40 -21.86
N LYS A 74 8.43 -28.63 -22.60
CA LYS A 74 7.89 -27.61 -23.54
C LYS A 74 7.59 -26.27 -22.86
N ALA A 75 7.18 -26.31 -21.59
CA ALA A 75 6.92 -25.11 -20.79
C ALA A 75 8.20 -24.32 -20.52
N TYR A 76 9.29 -25.03 -20.19
CA TYR A 76 10.61 -24.44 -20.00
C TYR A 76 11.16 -23.86 -21.29
N GLU A 77 11.10 -24.59 -22.41
CA GLU A 77 11.60 -24.13 -23.71
C GLU A 77 10.92 -22.84 -24.16
N LYS A 78 9.60 -22.73 -23.94
CA LYS A 78 8.86 -21.49 -24.22
C LYS A 78 9.36 -20.33 -23.37
N TRP A 79 9.56 -20.55 -22.08
CA TRP A 79 10.07 -19.53 -21.17
C TRP A 79 11.52 -19.15 -21.49
N ALA A 80 12.38 -20.11 -21.79
CA ALA A 80 13.79 -19.89 -22.11
C ALA A 80 13.98 -19.02 -23.36
N LYS A 81 13.07 -19.14 -24.33
CA LYS A 81 12.97 -18.28 -25.51
C LYS A 81 12.55 -16.85 -25.14
N GLU A 82 11.49 -16.71 -24.35
CA GLU A 82 11.02 -15.40 -23.85
C GLU A 82 12.13 -14.68 -23.08
N VAL A 83 12.87 -15.40 -22.22
CA VAL A 83 13.99 -14.82 -21.46
C VAL A 83 15.15 -14.40 -22.36
N SER A 84 15.48 -15.15 -23.41
CA SER A 84 16.52 -14.69 -24.36
C SER A 84 16.12 -13.44 -25.16
N GLU A 85 14.81 -13.20 -25.34
CA GLU A 85 14.32 -11.99 -26.01
C GLU A 85 14.33 -10.77 -25.07
N THR A 86 14.18 -10.99 -23.77
CA THR A 86 14.31 -9.92 -22.77
C THR A 86 15.75 -9.45 -22.61
N LYS A 87 15.94 -8.13 -22.52
CA LYS A 87 17.28 -7.56 -22.27
C LYS A 87 17.78 -7.99 -20.89
N PRO A 88 19.02 -8.50 -20.77
CA PRO A 88 19.57 -8.90 -19.50
C PRO A 88 19.67 -7.69 -18.56
N PRO A 89 19.25 -7.83 -17.28
CA PRO A 89 19.32 -6.75 -16.32
C PRO A 89 20.78 -6.36 -16.05
N THR A 90 21.06 -5.05 -16.03
CA THR A 90 22.39 -4.45 -15.91
C THR A 90 23.16 -4.82 -14.61
N SER A 91 22.47 -5.38 -13.61
CA SER A 91 23.09 -5.95 -12.41
C SER A 91 22.11 -6.93 -11.74
N PRO A 92 22.26 -8.26 -11.94
CA PRO A 92 21.36 -9.24 -11.34
C PRO A 92 21.57 -9.40 -9.82
N LEU A 93 22.75 -9.05 -9.29
CA LEU A 93 23.13 -9.31 -7.90
C LEU A 93 22.79 -8.18 -6.93
N LYS A 94 22.85 -6.90 -7.36
CA LYS A 94 22.43 -5.78 -6.50
C LYS A 94 20.95 -5.51 -6.67
N ARG A 95 20.15 -6.04 -5.75
CA ARG A 95 18.80 -5.52 -5.50
C ARG A 95 18.95 -4.05 -5.13
N ARG A 96 18.27 -3.18 -5.87
CA ARG A 96 18.27 -1.73 -5.61
C ARG A 96 17.86 -1.57 -4.14
N GLN A 97 18.78 -1.14 -3.28
CA GLN A 97 18.44 -0.85 -1.89
C GLN A 97 17.21 0.05 -1.94
N LYS A 98 16.08 -0.43 -1.40
CA LYS A 98 15.02 0.51 -1.03
C LYS A 98 15.74 1.46 -0.09
N SER A 99 15.83 2.74 -0.47
CA SER A 99 16.26 3.75 0.46
C SER A 99 15.40 3.53 1.70
N LYS A 100 16.04 3.11 2.80
CA LYS A 100 15.39 3.07 4.10
C LYS A 100 14.97 4.51 4.32
N LYS A 101 13.72 4.82 4.03
CA LYS A 101 13.05 5.98 4.61
C LYS A 101 12.87 5.58 6.07
N GLU A 102 13.94 5.83 6.81
CA GLU A 102 14.01 5.77 8.25
C GLU A 102 12.75 6.40 8.86
N PRO A 103 12.25 5.92 10.01
CA PRO A 103 11.21 6.63 10.78
C PRO A 103 11.55 8.12 11.01
N ASP A 104 12.83 8.50 11.00
CA ASP A 104 13.27 9.89 11.00
C ASP A 104 12.74 10.70 9.79
N ASP A 105 12.53 10.09 8.63
CA ASP A 105 11.89 10.73 7.47
C ASP A 105 10.42 11.06 7.76
N LEU A 106 9.68 10.16 8.42
CA LEU A 106 8.28 10.43 8.78
C LEU A 106 8.18 11.49 9.87
N PHE A 107 9.03 11.41 10.91
CA PHE A 107 9.10 12.43 11.96
C PHE A 107 9.50 13.79 11.38
N ALA A 108 10.47 13.82 10.46
CA ALA A 108 10.88 15.03 9.75
C ALA A 108 9.72 15.62 8.92
N ILE A 109 9.00 14.78 8.16
CA ILE A 109 7.83 15.21 7.37
C ILE A 109 6.72 15.76 8.28
N ILE A 110 6.45 15.13 9.43
CA ILE A 110 5.44 15.59 10.40
C ILE A 110 5.87 16.93 11.02
N SER A 111 7.12 17.03 11.46
CA SER A 111 7.70 18.25 12.04
C SER A 111 7.68 19.41 11.04
N GLN A 112 8.05 19.17 9.78
CA GLN A 112 7.99 20.15 8.71
C GLN A 112 6.56 20.67 8.51
N ARG A 113 5.57 19.78 8.38
CA ARG A 113 4.16 20.17 8.23
C ARG A 113 3.64 20.95 9.44
N GLN A 114 4.08 20.61 10.65
CA GLN A 114 3.72 21.36 11.86
C GLN A 114 4.33 22.77 11.83
N ASN A 115 5.59 22.92 11.37
CA ASN A 115 6.25 24.21 11.22
C ASN A 115 5.56 25.12 10.20
N GLU A 116 5.19 24.57 9.03
CA GLU A 116 4.43 25.27 7.99
C GLU A 116 3.07 25.76 8.53
N ARG A 117 2.36 24.91 9.28
CA ARG A 117 1.09 25.30 9.92
C ARG A 117 1.28 26.39 10.97
N ARG A 118 2.38 26.36 11.75
CA ARG A 118 2.66 27.32 12.82
C ARG A 118 2.77 28.75 12.28
N GLY A 119 3.46 28.94 11.16
CA GLY A 119 3.57 30.26 10.52
C GLY A 119 2.19 30.82 10.11
N LYS A 120 1.35 29.98 9.49
CA LYS A 120 -0.02 30.36 9.12
C LYS A 120 -0.89 30.63 10.35
N MET A 121 -0.77 29.83 11.40
CA MET A 121 -1.50 30.01 12.65
C MET A 121 -1.12 31.32 13.35
N ASN A 122 0.18 31.63 13.44
CA ASN A 122 0.66 32.85 14.07
C ASN A 122 0.15 34.10 13.33
N SER A 123 0.10 34.05 11.99
CA SER A 123 -0.50 35.13 11.19
C SER A 123 -2.00 35.29 11.46
N MET A 124 -2.75 34.19 11.54
CA MET A 124 -4.17 34.21 11.90
C MET A 124 -4.40 34.74 13.33
N PHE A 125 -3.62 34.28 14.31
CA PHE A 125 -3.67 34.75 15.70
C PHE A 125 -3.32 36.24 15.81
N SER A 126 -2.29 36.69 15.09
CA SER A 126 -1.89 38.12 15.10
C SER A 126 -3.00 39.00 14.54
N SER A 127 -3.64 38.59 13.45
CA SER A 127 -4.78 39.33 12.90
C SER A 127 -5.97 39.37 13.85
N LEU A 128 -6.25 38.26 14.55
CA LEU A 128 -7.35 38.20 15.51
C LEU A 128 -7.05 39.05 16.76
N ALA A 129 -5.86 38.92 17.31
CA ALA A 129 -5.38 39.71 18.44
C ALA A 129 -5.34 41.21 18.10
N SER A 130 -4.92 41.58 16.89
CA SER A 130 -4.96 42.99 16.48
C SER A 130 -6.38 43.55 16.35
N LYS A 131 -7.36 42.73 15.99
CA LYS A 131 -8.75 43.17 15.77
C LYS A 131 -9.58 43.15 17.05
N TYR A 132 -9.29 42.23 17.97
CA TYR A 132 -10.12 41.97 19.15
C TYR A 132 -9.34 41.93 20.48
N GLY A 133 -8.01 41.93 20.45
CA GLY A 133 -7.15 41.70 21.62
C GLY A 133 -6.98 42.90 22.56
N GLY A 134 -7.59 44.05 22.25
CA GLY A 134 -7.48 45.25 23.08
C GLY A 134 -6.06 45.84 23.13
N ASP A 135 -5.92 47.00 23.77
CA ASP A 135 -4.61 47.58 24.05
C ASP A 135 -3.98 46.84 25.26
N PRO A 136 -2.72 46.38 25.22
CA PRO A 136 -2.07 45.72 26.36
C PRO A 136 -1.94 46.60 27.61
N SER A 137 -2.27 47.89 27.53
CA SER A 137 -2.34 48.82 28.66
C SER A 137 -3.77 49.11 29.15
N ALA A 138 -4.80 48.54 28.51
CA ALA A 138 -6.18 48.70 28.95
C ALA A 138 -6.39 47.95 30.28
N THR A 139 -6.80 48.71 31.30
CA THR A 139 -7.26 48.22 32.60
C THR A 139 -8.27 47.09 32.42
N GLU A 140 -8.09 46.00 33.16
CA GLU A 140 -9.03 44.88 33.19
C GLU A 140 -10.46 45.42 33.41
N PRO A 141 -11.45 44.99 32.59
CA PRO A 141 -12.83 45.42 32.76
C PRO A 141 -13.30 45.14 34.19
N SER A 142 -14.07 46.06 34.77
CA SER A 142 -14.55 45.87 36.15
C SER A 142 -15.44 44.63 36.24
N GLU A 143 -15.44 43.97 37.40
CA GLU A 143 -16.21 42.73 37.63
C GLU A 143 -17.70 42.88 37.22
N GLU A 144 -18.27 44.07 37.41
CA GLU A 144 -19.65 44.40 37.05
C GLU A 144 -19.90 44.36 35.52
N GLU A 145 -18.93 44.80 34.72
CA GLU A 145 -19.01 44.73 33.26
C GLU A 145 -18.85 43.29 32.76
N PHE A 146 -18.06 42.48 33.46
CA PHE A 146 -17.91 41.05 33.19
C PHE A 146 -19.18 40.27 33.55
N GLU A 147 -19.78 40.50 34.71
CA GLU A 147 -21.05 39.89 35.11
C GLU A 147 -22.16 40.24 34.11
N ALA A 148 -22.25 41.50 33.68
CA ALA A 148 -23.18 41.92 32.64
C ALA A 148 -22.93 41.22 31.29
N ALA A 149 -21.67 40.96 30.93
CA ALA A 149 -21.34 40.20 29.73
C ALA A 149 -21.76 38.73 29.84
N ARG A 150 -21.60 38.09 31.01
CA ARG A 150 -22.06 36.72 31.27
C ARG A 150 -23.57 36.60 31.16
N ILE A 151 -24.30 37.52 31.79
CA ILE A 151 -25.76 37.58 31.72
C ILE A 151 -26.24 37.73 30.27
N ARG A 152 -25.57 38.56 29.45
CA ARG A 152 -25.90 38.71 28.02
C ARG A 152 -25.63 37.44 27.23
N LEU A 153 -24.56 36.72 27.55
CA LEU A 153 -24.20 35.45 26.90
C LEU A 153 -25.21 34.34 27.25
N GLU A 154 -25.60 34.26 28.52
CA GLU A 154 -26.65 33.34 29.00
C GLU A 154 -27.99 33.63 28.33
N ALA A 155 -28.40 34.90 28.25
CA ALA A 155 -29.61 35.30 27.51
C ALA A 155 -29.52 35.01 25.98
N MET A 156 -28.34 35.11 25.37
CA MET A 156 -28.12 34.72 23.98
C MET A 156 -28.18 33.20 23.77
N THR A 157 -27.71 32.40 24.74
CA THR A 157 -27.85 30.95 24.68
C THR A 157 -29.29 30.48 24.87
N GLU A 158 -30.07 31.19 25.69
CA GLU A 158 -31.50 30.92 25.87
C GLU A 158 -32.31 31.28 24.61
N THR A 159 -32.00 32.39 23.95
CA THR A 159 -32.66 32.79 22.69
C THR A 159 -32.29 31.89 21.51
N SER A 160 -31.06 31.36 21.45
CA SER A 160 -30.66 30.37 20.43
C SER A 160 -31.27 28.98 20.66
N ALA A 161 -31.73 28.65 21.87
CA ALA A 161 -32.35 27.38 22.19
C ALA A 161 -33.81 27.25 21.71
N GLN A 162 -34.39 28.31 21.13
CA GLN A 162 -35.81 28.35 20.75
C GLN A 162 -36.11 28.12 19.26
N GLU A 163 -35.12 27.77 18.43
CA GLU A 163 -35.35 27.23 17.07
C GLU A 163 -34.79 25.81 16.94
N LEU A 164 -35.48 24.83 17.54
CA LEU A 164 -35.29 23.41 17.26
C LEU A 164 -36.49 22.87 16.46
N GLY A 165 -36.34 22.87 15.13
CA GLY A 165 -36.96 21.83 14.30
C GLY A 165 -36.17 20.53 14.50
N LEU A 166 -36.80 19.55 15.13
CA LEU A 166 -36.25 18.26 15.54
C LEU A 166 -35.70 17.44 14.35
N ALA A 167 -34.41 17.13 14.35
CA ALA A 167 -33.87 15.98 13.63
C ALA A 167 -33.27 15.01 14.67
N PRO A 168 -33.72 13.74 14.74
CA PRO A 168 -33.20 12.80 15.71
C PRO A 168 -31.74 12.41 15.39
N ALA A 169 -30.88 12.44 16.41
CA ALA A 169 -29.52 11.95 16.33
C ALA A 169 -29.50 10.42 16.08
N PRO A 170 -28.61 9.91 15.20
CA PRO A 170 -28.46 8.48 15.01
C PRO A 170 -27.83 7.84 16.26
N ALA A 171 -28.46 6.78 16.75
CA ALA A 171 -27.97 6.01 17.89
C ALA A 171 -26.62 5.30 17.57
N PRO A 172 -25.73 5.14 18.56
CA PRO A 172 -24.52 4.35 18.41
C PRO A 172 -24.86 2.88 18.58
N ASP A 173 -25.10 2.17 17.47
CA ASP A 173 -25.21 0.72 17.51
C ASP A 173 -24.13 0.03 16.68
N ALA A 174 -23.64 -1.04 17.28
CA ALA A 174 -22.47 -1.78 16.84
C ALA A 174 -22.68 -2.45 15.48
N GLY A 175 -21.70 -2.26 14.58
CA GLY A 175 -21.31 -3.20 13.54
C GLY A 175 -22.38 -3.79 12.63
N ALA A 176 -22.60 -3.19 11.44
CA ALA A 176 -22.95 -3.96 10.25
C ALA A 176 -22.73 -3.13 8.96
N ALA A 177 -21.97 -3.72 8.04
CA ALA A 177 -22.07 -3.64 6.58
C ALA A 177 -22.26 -2.25 5.90
N PHE A 178 -21.17 -1.77 5.30
CA PHE A 178 -21.16 -0.82 4.20
C PHE A 178 -21.92 -1.42 3.00
N SER A 179 -23.18 -1.00 2.80
CA SER A 179 -24.00 -1.36 1.64
C SER A 179 -23.93 -0.25 0.59
N LEU A 180 -23.34 -0.56 -0.57
CA LEU A 180 -23.34 0.30 -1.75
C LEU A 180 -24.71 0.23 -2.45
N PRO A 181 -25.29 1.33 -2.94
CA PRO A 181 -26.44 1.27 -3.82
C PRO A 181 -26.01 0.79 -5.21
N SER A 182 -26.29 -0.48 -5.53
CA SER A 182 -26.24 -0.99 -6.90
C SER A 182 -27.47 -0.50 -7.67
N SER A 183 -27.27 0.45 -8.59
CA SER A 183 -28.27 0.84 -9.58
C SER A 183 -28.44 -0.31 -10.59
N GLY A 184 -29.36 -1.22 -10.32
CA GLY A 184 -29.76 -2.28 -11.25
C GLY A 184 -30.92 -1.83 -12.12
N VAL A 185 -30.64 -1.48 -13.38
CA VAL A 185 -31.66 -1.42 -14.43
C VAL A 185 -31.74 -2.81 -15.08
N LEU A 186 -32.87 -3.47 -14.86
CA LEU A 186 -33.29 -4.71 -15.52
C LEU A 186 -33.57 -4.46 -17.01
N VAL A 187 -32.81 -5.10 -17.90
CA VAL A 187 -33.24 -5.35 -19.29
C VAL A 187 -33.45 -6.85 -19.43
N GLY A 188 -34.71 -7.25 -19.33
CA GLY A 188 -35.16 -8.62 -19.53
C GLY A 188 -35.48 -8.93 -20.99
N THR A 189 -35.16 -10.16 -21.36
CA THR A 189 -35.88 -11.05 -22.29
C THR A 189 -36.08 -10.61 -23.74
N SER A 190 -35.55 -11.41 -24.68
CA SER A 190 -36.27 -12.02 -25.81
C SER A 190 -35.38 -12.13 -27.06
N LEU A 191 -34.91 -13.34 -27.39
CA LEU A 191 -35.20 -14.01 -28.67
C LEU A 191 -34.51 -15.38 -28.69
N ILE A 192 -35.30 -16.42 -28.44
CA ILE A 192 -35.10 -17.72 -29.08
C ILE A 192 -35.40 -17.49 -30.58
N LEU A 193 -34.68 -18.21 -31.45
CA LEU A 193 -34.82 -18.30 -32.92
C LEU A 193 -33.82 -17.47 -33.74
N CYS A 194 -32.68 -18.09 -34.08
CA CYS A 194 -32.03 -18.04 -35.41
C CYS A 194 -30.84 -19.02 -35.38
N VAL A 195 -31.08 -20.30 -35.63
CA VAL A 195 -30.87 -20.98 -36.92
C VAL A 195 -29.44 -21.52 -37.07
N ALA A 196 -29.37 -22.85 -36.94
CA ALA A 196 -28.49 -23.78 -37.61
C ALA A 196 -27.43 -23.22 -38.58
N ALA A 197 -26.16 -23.27 -38.18
CA ALA A 197 -25.01 -23.32 -39.10
C ALA A 197 -23.94 -24.32 -38.60
N ILE A 198 -24.38 -25.41 -37.95
CA ILE A 198 -23.50 -26.52 -37.50
C ILE A 198 -23.65 -27.78 -38.38
N PHE A 199 -24.49 -27.78 -39.42
CA PHE A 199 -24.60 -28.93 -40.33
C PHE A 199 -24.86 -28.53 -41.78
N ARG A 200 -23.80 -28.48 -42.60
CA ARG A 200 -23.63 -29.28 -43.84
C ARG A 200 -22.57 -28.67 -44.77
N HIS A 201 -21.55 -29.50 -45.02
CA HIS A 201 -20.63 -29.58 -46.16
C HIS A 201 -19.45 -28.60 -46.27
#